data_AF-A0A7S2ZGP1-F1
#
_entry.id   AF-A0A7S2ZGP1-F1
#
_cell.length_a   1.000
_cell.length_b   1.000
_cell.length_c   1.000
_cell.angle_alpha   90.00
_cell.angle_beta   90.00
_cell.angle_gamma   90.00
#
_symmetry.space_group_name_H-M   'P 1'
#
loop_
_entity.id
_entity.type
_entity.pdbx_description
1 polymer ?
#
loop_
_entity_poly.entity_id
_entity_poly.type
_entity_poly.pdbx_seq_one_letter_code
_entity_poly.pdbx_strand_id
1 'polypeptide(L)'
;SQFMADTAKFFGGCTTALSAMVQLQVTHINVLSKMDLVRAVDRRRIDSFTHPDYDSLTAELNTQVDKKFSGLNQALAALLEEYNMVSFVPLDYNEEDAVENLLLQIDIALNYDETVEPRMASDEEVMEPEG
;
A
#
# COMPACT_ATOMS: atom_id res chain seq x y z
N SER A 1 8.09 11.90 15.81
CA SER A 1 6.79 11.75 15.13
C SER A 1 6.65 10.30 14.74
N GLN A 2 5.96 9.51 15.56
CA GLN A 2 5.81 8.06 15.36
C GLN A 2 4.36 7.84 14.94
N PHE A 3 4.08 8.13 13.66
CA PHE A 3 2.72 8.18 13.12
C PHE A 3 2.00 6.82 13.19
N MET A 4 2.76 5.72 13.21
CA MET A 4 2.26 4.35 13.25
C MET A 4 2.20 3.72 14.65
N ALA A 5 2.35 4.48 15.73
CA ALA A 5 2.20 3.92 17.07
C ALA A 5 0.73 3.84 17.55
N ASP A 6 -0.20 4.41 16.77
CA ASP A 6 -1.58 4.67 17.15
C ASP A 6 -2.52 4.19 16.03
N THR A 7 -3.45 3.31 16.40
CA THR A 7 -4.43 2.68 15.50
C THR A 7 -5.31 3.72 14.82
N ALA A 8 -5.72 4.79 15.50
CA ALA A 8 -6.53 5.84 14.89
C ALA A 8 -5.78 6.59 13.77
N LYS A 9 -4.48 6.83 13.98
CA LYS A 9 -3.62 7.49 12.98
C LYS A 9 -3.32 6.55 11.81
N PHE A 10 -3.17 5.26 12.07
CA PHE A 10 -3.02 4.25 11.02
C PHE A 10 -4.24 4.22 10.09
N PHE A 11 -5.46 4.13 10.63
CA PHE A 11 -6.69 4.17 9.82
C PHE A 11 -6.82 5.47 9.02
N GLY A 12 -6.48 6.62 9.62
CA GLY A 12 -6.47 7.90 8.92
C GLY A 12 -5.45 7.95 7.78
N GLY A 13 -4.25 7.38 7.98
CA GLY A 13 -3.22 7.24 6.96
C GLY A 13 -3.67 6.36 5.80
N CYS A 14 -4.22 5.18 6.10
CA CYS A 14 -4.74 4.25 5.09
C CYS A 14 -5.87 4.87 4.26
N THR A 15 -6.82 5.55 4.92
CA THR A 15 -7.94 6.21 4.24
C THR A 15 -7.47 7.37 3.35
N THR A 16 -6.45 8.10 3.79
CA THR A 16 -5.84 9.19 3.00
C THR A 16 -5.12 8.64 1.77
N ALA A 17 -4.32 7.58 1.94
CA ALA A 17 -3.65 6.90 0.84
C ALA A 17 -4.67 6.36 -0.16
N LEU A 18 -5.72 5.69 0.32
CA LEU A 18 -6.81 5.18 -0.51
C LEU A 18 -7.52 6.29 -1.29
N SER A 19 -7.82 7.42 -0.64
CA SER A 19 -8.42 8.59 -1.31
C SER A 19 -7.54 9.11 -2.45
N ALA A 20 -6.22 9.16 -2.24
CA ALA A 20 -5.27 9.56 -3.27
C ALA A 20 -5.22 8.55 -4.43
N MET A 21 -5.23 7.25 -4.13
CA MET A 21 -5.25 6.17 -5.14
C MET A 21 -6.48 6.27 -6.04
N VAL A 22 -7.67 6.47 -5.45
CA VAL A 22 -8.92 6.60 -6.20
C VAL A 22 -8.92 7.85 -7.10
N GLN A 23 -8.37 8.96 -6.61
CA GLN A 23 -8.33 10.21 -7.37
C GLN A 23 -7.31 10.18 -8.52
N LEU A 24 -6.16 9.55 -8.33
CA LEU A 24 -5.07 9.56 -9.30
C LEU A 24 -5.11 8.40 -10.30
N GLN A 25 -5.81 7.31 -9.99
CA GLN A 25 -5.92 6.11 -10.85
C GLN A 25 -4.56 5.55 -11.33
N VAL A 26 -3.53 5.66 -10.49
CA VAL A 26 -2.17 5.13 -10.76
C VAL A 26 -1.81 4.02 -9.78
N THR A 27 -0.93 3.12 -10.22
CA THR A 27 -0.31 2.13 -9.35
C THR A 27 0.43 2.84 -8.22
N HIS A 28 0.11 2.51 -6.97
CA HIS A 28 0.62 3.21 -5.80
C HIS A 28 1.23 2.20 -4.83
N ILE A 29 2.44 2.50 -4.36
CA ILE A 29 3.14 1.71 -3.34
C ILE A 29 3.23 2.59 -2.10
N ASN A 30 2.69 2.11 -0.98
CA ASN A 30 2.75 2.85 0.27
C ASN A 30 4.01 2.48 1.03
N VAL A 31 4.85 3.48 1.32
CA VAL A 31 6.14 3.26 1.97
C VAL A 31 6.17 3.93 3.33
N LEU A 32 6.61 3.19 4.34
CA LEU A 32 6.86 3.72 5.68
C LEU A 32 8.31 4.14 5.77
N SER A 33 8.55 5.41 5.50
CA SER A 33 9.87 6.00 5.66
C SER A 33 10.25 6.16 7.13
N LYS A 34 11.57 6.23 7.38
CA LYS A 34 12.18 6.55 8.67
C LYS A 34 11.94 5.48 9.75
N MET A 35 12.01 4.21 9.38
CA MET A 35 11.95 3.09 10.32
C MET A 35 13.16 3.04 11.27
N ASP A 36 14.25 3.74 10.94
CA ASP A 36 15.44 3.92 11.78
C ASP A 36 15.12 4.62 13.12
N LEU A 37 14.09 5.48 13.15
CA LEU A 37 13.67 6.20 14.35
C LEU A 37 12.75 5.38 15.26
N VAL A 38 12.34 4.19 14.82
CA VAL A 38 11.43 3.32 15.56
C VAL A 38 12.24 2.47 16.53
N ARG A 39 11.92 2.59 17.82
CA ARG A 39 12.54 1.77 18.86
C ARG A 39 12.20 0.30 18.66
N ALA A 40 13.12 -0.61 18.98
CA ALA A 40 12.94 -2.06 18.82
C ALA A 40 11.65 -2.62 19.49
N VAL A 41 11.16 -1.96 20.55
CA VAL A 41 9.91 -2.31 21.26
C VAL A 41 8.67 -2.07 20.38
N ASP A 42 8.72 -1.06 19.51
CA ASP A 42 7.61 -0.68 18.63
C ASP A 42 7.67 -1.38 17.27
N ARG A 43 8.79 -2.04 16.94
CA ARG A 43 8.96 -2.79 15.68
C ARG A 43 7.93 -3.93 15.56
N ARG A 44 7.55 -4.55 16.69
CA ARG A 44 6.44 -5.54 16.75
C ARG A 44 5.07 -4.93 16.43
N ARG A 45 4.83 -3.69 16.88
CA ARG A 45 3.58 -2.98 16.56
C ARG A 45 3.53 -2.63 15.08
N ILE A 46 4.65 -2.19 14.50
CA ILE A 46 4.75 -1.90 13.05
C ILE A 46 4.53 -3.17 12.23
N ASP A 47 5.08 -4.31 12.64
CA ASP A 47 4.85 -5.59 11.96
C ASP A 47 3.35 -5.98 11.96
N SER A 48 2.64 -5.70 13.06
CA SER A 48 1.17 -5.84 13.13
C SER A 48 0.39 -4.85 12.24
N PHE A 49 1.01 -3.76 11.79
CA PHE A 49 0.43 -2.82 10.83
C PHE A 49 0.82 -3.13 9.37
N THR A 50 1.94 -3.83 9.16
CA THR A 50 2.33 -4.38 7.85
C THR A 50 1.44 -5.55 7.45
N HIS A 51 1.01 -6.36 8.42
CA HIS A 51 0.02 -7.43 8.27
C HIS A 51 -1.18 -7.18 9.21
N PRO A 52 -2.05 -6.21 8.88
CA PRO A 52 -3.13 -5.81 9.75
C PRO A 52 -4.21 -6.91 9.85
N ASP A 53 -4.49 -7.34 11.08
CA ASP A 53 -5.75 -8.00 11.42
C ASP A 53 -6.79 -6.90 11.71
N TYR A 54 -7.62 -6.60 10.72
CA TYR A 54 -8.61 -5.53 10.77
C TYR A 54 -9.62 -5.72 11.91
N ASP A 55 -9.93 -6.95 12.32
CA ASP A 55 -10.85 -7.21 13.44
C ASP A 55 -10.22 -6.80 14.78
N SER A 56 -8.98 -7.20 15.01
CA SER A 56 -8.22 -6.82 16.20
C SER A 56 -7.98 -5.30 16.27
N LEU A 57 -7.64 -4.68 15.14
CA LEU A 57 -7.41 -3.24 15.07
C LEU A 57 -8.70 -2.43 15.27
N THR A 58 -9.84 -2.93 14.78
CA THR A 58 -11.15 -2.28 14.99
C THR A 58 -11.59 -2.35 16.44
N ALA A 59 -11.32 -3.49 17.10
CA ALA A 59 -11.57 -3.63 18.53
C ALA A 59 -10.73 -2.63 19.35
N GLU A 60 -9.45 -2.48 19.03
CA GLU A 60 -8.59 -1.48 19.68
C GLU A 60 -9.07 -0.04 19.40
N LEU A 61 -9.44 0.28 18.15
CA LEU A 61 -9.96 1.59 17.77
C LEU A 61 -11.25 1.94 18.53
N ASN A 62 -12.14 0.97 18.73
CA ASN A 62 -13.38 1.14 19.50
C ASN A 62 -13.16 1.34 21.00
N THR A 63 -11.97 1.02 21.54
CA THR A 63 -11.61 1.35 22.92
C THR A 63 -11.05 2.77 23.05
N GLN A 64 -10.41 3.26 21.99
CA GLN A 64 -9.80 4.59 21.95
C GLN A 64 -10.78 5.68 21.52
N VAL A 65 -11.77 5.33 20.70
CA VAL A 65 -12.79 6.23 20.15
C VAL A 65 -14.15 5.94 20.78
N ASP A 66 -14.97 6.97 20.99
CA ASP A 66 -16.31 6.83 21.55
C ASP A 66 -17.16 5.81 20.78
N LYS A 67 -17.93 4.99 21.53
CA LYS A 67 -18.78 3.91 20.99
C LYS A 67 -19.78 4.37 19.92
N LYS A 68 -20.07 5.66 19.86
CA LYS A 68 -20.90 6.30 18.83
C LYS A 68 -20.34 6.10 17.41
N PHE A 69 -19.02 5.94 17.27
CA PHE A 69 -18.34 5.76 15.98
C PHE A 69 -18.07 4.29 15.63
N SER A 70 -18.56 3.34 16.42
CA SER A 70 -18.34 1.91 16.19
C SER A 70 -18.79 1.44 14.80
N GLY A 71 -19.95 1.92 14.32
CA GLY A 71 -20.41 1.61 12.97
C GLY A 71 -19.52 2.20 11.85
N LEU A 72 -18.93 3.38 12.08
CA LEU A 72 -17.99 3.98 11.15
C LEU A 72 -16.66 3.21 11.12
N ASN A 73 -16.14 2.86 12.30
CA ASN A 73 -14.90 2.09 12.43
C ASN A 73 -15.02 0.73 11.74
N GLN A 74 -16.18 0.07 11.86
CA GLN A 74 -16.44 -1.20 11.20
C GLN A 74 -16.55 -1.06 9.67
N ALA A 75 -17.19 0.00 9.18
CA ALA A 75 -17.25 0.28 7.74
C ALA A 75 -15.86 0.62 7.16
N LEU A 76 -15.02 1.35 7.91
CA LEU A 76 -13.64 1.64 7.54
C LEU A 76 -12.80 0.36 7.50
N ALA A 77 -12.97 -0.54 8.46
CA ALA A 77 -12.27 -1.82 8.49
C ALA A 77 -12.62 -2.69 7.27
N ALA A 78 -13.91 -2.83 6.96
CA ALA A 78 -14.39 -3.57 5.78
C ALA A 78 -13.85 -2.95 4.47
N LEU A 79 -13.82 -1.62 4.38
CA LEU A 79 -13.25 -0.94 3.21
C LEU A 79 -11.76 -1.21 3.08
N LEU A 80 -10.98 -1.13 4.16
CA LEU A 80 -9.54 -1.39 4.08
C LEU A 80 -9.24 -2.86 3.78
N GLU A 81 -10.05 -3.80 4.27
CA GLU A 81 -9.94 -5.23 3.96
C GLU A 81 -10.24 -5.51 2.49
N GLU A 82 -11.26 -4.87 1.90
CA GLU A 82 -11.57 -5.02 0.47
C GLU A 82 -10.43 -4.48 -0.41
N TYR A 83 -9.79 -3.39 0.03
CA TYR A 83 -8.64 -2.79 -0.62
C TYR A 83 -7.31 -3.31 -0.07
N ASN A 84 -7.21 -4.61 0.29
CA ASN A 84 -6.02 -5.34 0.82
C ASN A 84 -4.68 -5.12 0.04
N MET A 85 -4.69 -4.28 -0.98
CA MET A 85 -3.59 -3.79 -1.80
C MET A 85 -2.80 -2.63 -1.15
N VAL A 86 -3.31 -2.01 -0.07
CA VAL A 86 -2.62 -0.93 0.65
C VAL A 86 -1.70 -1.50 1.74
N SER A 87 -0.90 -2.52 1.42
CA SER A 87 0.19 -2.91 2.32
C SER A 87 1.25 -1.80 2.33
N PHE A 88 1.86 -1.63 3.49
CA PHE A 88 2.88 -0.64 3.72
C PHE A 88 4.24 -1.31 3.77
N VAL A 89 5.15 -0.90 2.89
CA VAL A 89 6.52 -1.42 2.86
C VAL A 89 7.37 -0.63 3.88
N PRO A 90 7.89 -1.28 4.93
CA PRO A 90 8.83 -0.63 5.84
C PRO A 90 10.15 -0.35 5.13
N LEU A 91 10.60 0.91 5.17
CA LEU A 91 11.89 1.32 4.62
C LEU A 91 12.82 1.80 5.75
N ASP A 92 13.85 1.02 6.01
CA ASP A 92 14.98 1.37 6.86
C ASP A 92 16.22 1.55 5.96
N TYR A 93 16.77 2.76 5.87
CA TYR A 93 17.92 3.02 5.00
C TYR A 93 19.21 2.36 5.49
N ASN A 94 19.25 1.91 6.75
CA ASN A 94 20.39 1.17 7.28
C ASN A 94 20.39 -0.29 6.84
N GLU A 95 19.28 -0.77 6.29
CA GLU A 95 19.06 -2.17 5.89
C GLU A 95 18.98 -2.22 4.37
N GLU A 96 20.05 -2.69 3.72
CA GLU A 96 20.16 -2.77 2.26
C GLU A 96 19.07 -3.68 1.66
N ASP A 97 18.75 -4.78 2.36
CA ASP A 97 17.68 -5.72 2.01
C ASP A 97 16.30 -5.06 1.94
N ALA A 98 16.02 -4.04 2.76
CA ALA A 98 14.74 -3.33 2.73
C ALA A 98 14.59 -2.47 1.46
N VAL A 99 15.70 -1.90 0.99
CA VAL A 99 15.75 -1.13 -0.26
C VAL A 99 15.60 -2.06 -1.46
N GLU A 100 16.28 -3.21 -1.45
CA GLU A 100 16.18 -4.21 -2.51
C GLU A 100 14.76 -4.77 -2.64
N ASN A 101 14.11 -5.10 -1.52
CA ASN A 101 12.72 -5.56 -1.50
C ASN A 101 11.74 -4.52 -2.05
N LEU A 102 11.94 -3.23 -1.73
CA LEU A 102 11.12 -2.15 -2.27
C LEU A 102 11.33 -2.00 -3.79
N LEU A 103 12.58 -2.11 -4.26
CA LEU A 103 12.90 -2.04 -5.69
C LEU A 103 12.20 -3.17 -6.46
N LEU A 104 12.26 -4.39 -5.94
CA LEU A 104 11.59 -5.55 -6.53
C LEU A 104 10.06 -5.34 -6.62
N GLN A 105 9.44 -4.80 -5.57
CA GLN A 105 8.01 -4.50 -5.60
C GLN A 105 7.65 -3.40 -6.61
N ILE A 106 8.49 -2.39 -6.76
CA ILE A 106 8.33 -1.36 -7.79
C ILE A 106 8.37 -1.99 -9.18
N ASP A 107 9.36 -2.85 -9.44
CA ASP A 107 9.50 -3.52 -10.73
C ASP A 107 8.27 -4.39 -11.05
N ILE A 108 7.78 -5.17 -10.08
CA ILE A 108 6.55 -5.96 -10.22
C ILE A 108 5.33 -5.07 -10.52
N ALA A 109 5.21 -3.94 -9.82
CA ALA A 109 4.10 -3.02 -9.96
C ALA A 109 4.09 -2.28 -11.31
N LEU A 110 5.27 -2.01 -11.88
CA LEU A 110 5.43 -1.38 -13.19
C LEU A 110 5.25 -2.36 -14.35
N ASN A 111 5.56 -3.65 -14.17
CA ASN A 111 5.50 -4.64 -15.24
C ASN A 111 4.08 -5.13 -15.60
N TYR A 112 3.03 -4.49 -15.06
CA TYR A 112 1.63 -4.77 -15.43
C TYR A 112 1.26 -4.26 -16.85
N ASP A 113 2.14 -3.50 -17.51
CA ASP A 113 1.97 -2.98 -18.89
C ASP A 113 2.41 -3.97 -20.00
N GLU A 114 2.96 -5.15 -19.68
CA GLU A 114 3.17 -6.23 -20.66
C GLU A 114 1.85 -6.85 -21.19
N THR A 115 0.68 -6.32 -20.79
CA THR A 115 -0.61 -6.60 -21.43
C THR A 115 -0.92 -5.69 -22.61
N VAL A 116 -0.07 -4.71 -22.93
CA VAL A 116 -0.06 -4.08 -24.25
C VAL A 116 0.43 -5.15 -25.23
N GLU A 117 -0.50 -5.72 -26.00
CA GLU A 117 -0.17 -6.65 -27.08
C GLU A 117 1.05 -6.13 -27.84
N PRO A 118 2.10 -6.95 -28.04
CA PRO A 118 3.20 -6.54 -28.88
C PRO A 118 2.60 -6.26 -30.26
N ARG A 119 2.69 -5.02 -30.75
CA ARG A 119 2.31 -4.72 -32.13
C ARG A 119 3.17 -5.63 -33.01
N MET A 120 2.52 -6.63 -33.60
CA MET A 120 3.21 -7.58 -34.46
C MET A 120 3.82 -6.79 -35.61
N ALA A 121 5.09 -7.06 -35.93
CA ALA A 121 5.82 -6.45 -37.04
C ALA A 121 5.20 -6.77 -38.43
N SER A 122 4.05 -7.44 -38.47
CA SER A 122 3.30 -7.74 -39.70
C SER A 122 2.47 -6.58 -40.25
N ASP A 123 2.35 -5.46 -39.53
CA ASP A 123 1.65 -4.27 -40.05
C ASP A 123 2.52 -3.44 -41.03
N GLU A 124 3.79 -3.79 -41.22
CA GLU A 124 4.71 -3.09 -42.16
C GLU A 124 4.96 -3.85 -43.48
N GLU A 125 4.41 -5.06 -43.70
CA GLU A 125 4.67 -5.87 -44.92
C GLU A 125 3.51 -5.91 -45.95
N VAL A 126 2.64 -4.89 -46.01
CA VAL A 126 1.69 -4.75 -47.13
C VAL A 126 1.74 -3.35 -47.73
N MET A 127 2.86 -3.00 -48.36
CA MET A 127 2.87 -2.33 -49.67
C MET A 127 4.33 -2.18 -50.14
N GLU A 128 4.88 -3.24 -50.75
CA GLU A 128 5.96 -3.01 -51.73
C GLU A 128 5.36 -2.45 -53.03
N PRO A 129 6.06 -1.52 -53.69
CA PRO A 129 5.60 -0.85 -54.89
C PRO A 129 5.93 -1.65 -56.17
N GLU A 130 5.16 -1.32 -57.21
CA GLU A 130 5.43 -1.45 -58.65
C GLU A 130 4.93 -2.70 -59.41
N GLY A 131 4.01 -2.38 -60.32
CA GLY A 131 3.59 -3.09 -61.52
C GLY A 131 2.67 -2.19 -62.32
#